data_AF-A0A6L9KZD8-F1
#
_entry.id   AF-A0A6L9KZD8-F1
#
_cell.length_a   1.000
_cell.length_b   1.000
_cell.length_c   1.000
_cell.angle_alpha   90.00
_cell.angle_beta   90.00
_cell.angle_gamma   90.00
#
_symmetry.space_group_name_H-M   'P 1'
#
loop_
_entity.id
_entity.type
_entity.pdbx_description
1 polymer ?
#
loop_
_entity_poly.entity_id
_entity_poly.type
_entity_poly.pdbx_seq_one_letter_code
_entity_poly.pdbx_strand_id
1 'polypeptide(L)'
;MTALRALLYFCCQLVTTPVYVILMMISVPFWKAGPRYFSGAWCRLMIRLGSLLLGVRYTVSGWEHVPEGPCVVLVKHQSQWETMFFPAFFPPHSFVLKQEILAIPFFGWGMRLLEPIAIDRDQRREAFQQVQIQGQARLKAGLKVIIFPEGTRVPSGFRARYAPGGGQLGAAAGVPILPMAHNAGEYWKKGILAKHPGTITVRIGPLIPATGRDGTEVTRDAEAWIEKQMEDLTGRVAKPYSRKSIAVAALTSRPPRRHRLRIGDQDLQYSVARRTRRRSIGLLVDHTGLTVAIPPWVSIGSVEQAIRDQWPWVQKKLQHWRERAVPEAPQFRDGESLPWLGGTRTLRYASVQLSLLPQDDGVIEVDPDLGPVKFLVQNWYRAQALPLFRERVAVFAEKLGVPIPPVRLSNALGRWGSCNERGEIRLNWRLVKASVAEIDYVVAHEVAHLKHLNHGQDFWQLVAQLYPNYETASAALDRNDPLYRRF
;
A
#
# COMPACT_ATOMS: atom_id res chain seq x y z
N MET A 1 -32.01 -7.10 -1.58
CA MET A 1 -32.40 -5.85 -0.85
C MET A 1 -31.22 -5.11 -0.21
N THR A 2 -30.24 -5.78 0.40
CA THR A 2 -29.08 -5.15 1.06
C THR A 2 -28.21 -4.30 0.14
N ALA A 3 -27.96 -4.76 -1.10
CA ALA A 3 -27.16 -4.01 -2.08
C ALA A 3 -27.82 -2.69 -2.52
N LEU A 4 -29.14 -2.68 -2.72
CA LEU A 4 -29.90 -1.48 -3.07
C LEU A 4 -29.87 -0.45 -1.95
N ARG A 5 -30.06 -0.88 -0.70
CA ARG A 5 -29.95 -0.03 0.49
C ARG A 5 -28.54 0.57 0.64
N ALA A 6 -27.50 -0.24 0.40
CA ALA A 6 -26.11 0.20 0.40
C ALA A 6 -25.79 1.19 -0.73
N LEU A 7 -26.39 1.00 -1.90
CA LEU A 7 -26.28 1.93 -3.02
C LEU A 7 -27.00 3.24 -2.74
N LEU A 8 -28.23 3.20 -2.21
CA LEU A 8 -28.98 4.39 -1.81
C LEU A 8 -28.22 5.20 -0.76
N TYR A 9 -27.70 4.53 0.27
CA TYR A 9 -26.82 5.16 1.27
C TYR A 9 -25.63 5.86 0.60
N PHE A 10 -24.98 5.20 -0.36
CA PHE A 10 -23.85 5.78 -1.09
C PHE A 10 -24.26 6.97 -1.96
N CYS A 11 -25.42 6.93 -2.61
CA CYS A 11 -25.97 8.07 -3.34
C CYS A 11 -26.25 9.26 -2.40
N CYS A 12 -26.88 9.03 -1.24
CA CYS A 12 -27.05 10.06 -0.22
C CYS A 12 -25.72 10.66 0.21
N GLN A 13 -24.69 9.82 0.41
CA GLN A 13 -23.35 10.27 0.74
C GLN A 13 -22.75 11.15 -0.37
N LEU A 14 -22.85 10.73 -1.65
CA LEU A 14 -22.35 11.50 -2.79
C LEU A 14 -23.02 12.86 -2.95
N VAL A 15 -24.34 12.94 -2.72
CA VAL A 15 -25.12 14.19 -2.87
C VAL A 15 -24.87 15.14 -1.69
N THR A 16 -24.86 14.62 -0.47
CA THR A 16 -24.75 15.47 0.73
C THR A 16 -23.34 15.95 1.02
N THR A 17 -22.30 15.19 0.62
CA THR A 17 -20.90 15.57 0.92
C THR A 17 -20.54 16.96 0.34
N PRO A 18 -20.76 17.25 -0.96
CA PRO A 18 -20.46 18.57 -1.53
C PRO A 18 -21.23 19.70 -0.84
N VAL A 19 -22.53 19.49 -0.55
CA VAL A 19 -23.38 20.48 0.13
C VAL A 19 -22.79 20.88 1.47
N TYR A 20 -22.47 19.91 2.32
CA TYR A 20 -21.90 20.21 3.64
C TYR A 20 -20.49 20.78 3.56
N VAL A 21 -19.67 20.37 2.59
CA VAL A 21 -18.35 20.99 2.38
C VAL A 21 -18.49 22.46 1.98
N ILE A 22 -19.45 22.80 1.11
CA ILE A 22 -19.72 24.19 0.75
C ILE A 22 -20.15 25.00 1.98
N LEU A 23 -21.04 24.44 2.82
CA LEU A 23 -21.43 25.08 4.09
C LEU A 23 -20.23 25.28 5.02
N MET A 24 -19.33 24.28 5.13
CA MET A 24 -18.08 24.42 5.88
C MET A 24 -17.26 25.60 5.34
N MET A 25 -17.06 25.70 4.03
CA MET A 25 -16.27 26.76 3.39
C MET A 25 -16.89 28.15 3.60
N ILE A 26 -18.20 28.29 3.40
CA ILE A 26 -18.94 29.54 3.62
C ILE A 26 -18.87 29.97 5.10
N SER A 27 -18.81 29.01 6.02
CA SER A 27 -18.75 29.31 7.46
C SER A 27 -17.39 29.85 7.93
N VAL A 28 -16.29 29.58 7.22
CA VAL A 28 -14.92 29.95 7.62
C VAL A 28 -14.77 31.43 8.01
N PRO A 29 -15.20 32.41 7.19
CA PRO A 29 -15.01 33.83 7.51
C PRO A 29 -15.88 34.35 8.67
N PHE A 30 -17.01 33.69 8.97
CA PHE A 30 -18.00 34.22 9.93
C PHE A 30 -18.02 33.47 11.25
N TRP A 31 -17.58 32.20 11.26
CA TRP A 31 -17.71 31.35 12.43
C TRP A 31 -16.57 30.31 12.50
N LYS A 32 -15.60 30.57 13.39
CA LYS A 32 -14.41 29.71 13.57
C LYS A 32 -14.75 28.24 13.87
N ALA A 33 -15.84 27.97 14.57
CA ALA A 33 -16.29 26.61 14.86
C ALA A 33 -17.16 25.98 13.75
N GLY A 34 -17.57 26.77 12.76
CA GLY A 34 -18.47 26.37 11.67
C GLY A 34 -18.03 25.13 10.91
N PRO A 35 -16.77 25.01 10.47
CA PRO A 35 -16.32 23.81 9.75
C PRO A 35 -16.50 22.52 10.57
N ARG A 36 -16.17 22.56 11.87
CA ARG A 36 -16.35 21.42 12.78
C ARG A 36 -17.82 21.12 13.03
N TYR A 37 -18.65 22.16 13.18
CA TYR A 37 -20.10 22.01 13.35
C TYR A 37 -20.74 21.31 12.15
N PHE A 38 -20.50 21.81 10.93
CA PHE A 38 -21.07 21.23 9.70
C PHE A 38 -20.52 19.84 9.40
N SER A 39 -19.22 19.61 9.64
CA SER A 39 -18.65 18.26 9.56
C SER A 39 -19.35 17.29 10.51
N GLY A 40 -19.55 17.68 11.76
CA GLY A 40 -20.27 16.85 12.74
C GLY A 40 -21.73 16.64 12.39
N ALA A 41 -22.42 17.67 11.88
CA ALA A 41 -23.81 17.57 11.43
C ALA A 41 -23.94 16.59 10.25
N TRP A 42 -23.06 16.67 9.26
CA TRP A 42 -23.00 15.71 8.15
C TRP A 42 -22.75 14.28 8.64
N CYS A 43 -21.78 14.09 9.54
CA CYS A 43 -21.47 12.77 10.09
C CYS A 43 -22.65 12.19 10.91
N ARG A 44 -23.35 13.01 11.70
CA ARG A 44 -24.58 12.59 12.40
C ARG A 44 -25.68 12.18 11.43
N LEU A 45 -25.87 12.93 10.35
CA LEU A 45 -26.81 12.57 9.27
C LEU A 45 -26.43 11.21 8.65
N MET A 46 -25.16 11.02 8.27
CA MET A 46 -24.67 9.76 7.69
C MET A 46 -24.87 8.58 8.65
N ILE A 47 -24.57 8.74 9.94
CA ILE A 47 -24.79 7.67 10.94
C ILE A 47 -26.29 7.36 11.10
N ARG A 48 -27.17 8.37 11.14
CA ARG A 48 -28.63 8.17 11.17
C ARG A 48 -29.13 7.43 9.92
N LEU A 49 -28.68 7.82 8.74
CA LEU A 49 -28.99 7.11 7.49
C LEU A 49 -28.44 5.68 7.49
N GLY A 50 -27.28 5.45 8.10
CA GLY A 50 -26.73 4.11 8.30
C GLY A 50 -27.65 3.23 9.15
N SER A 51 -28.22 3.79 10.22
CA SER A 51 -29.21 3.09 11.05
C SER A 51 -30.51 2.82 10.28
N LEU A 52 -31.05 3.82 9.58
CA LEU A 52 -32.34 3.72 8.88
C LEU A 52 -32.28 2.84 7.63
N LEU A 53 -31.29 3.06 6.76
CA LEU A 53 -31.19 2.38 5.47
C LEU A 53 -30.47 1.03 5.59
N LEU A 54 -29.43 0.94 6.42
CA LEU A 54 -28.57 -0.26 6.50
C LEU A 54 -28.85 -1.11 7.73
N GLY A 55 -29.63 -0.63 8.70
CA GLY A 55 -29.87 -1.33 9.95
C GLY A 55 -28.64 -1.38 10.85
N VAL A 56 -27.68 -0.47 10.68
CA VAL A 56 -26.46 -0.41 11.51
C VAL A 56 -26.69 0.52 12.71
N ARG A 57 -26.83 -0.07 13.88
CA ARG A 57 -26.97 0.64 15.17
C ARG A 57 -25.62 0.72 15.86
N TYR A 58 -25.53 1.49 16.94
CA TYR A 58 -24.32 1.54 17.76
C TYR A 58 -24.62 1.76 19.24
N THR A 59 -23.70 1.31 20.08
CA THR A 59 -23.66 1.55 21.52
C THR A 59 -22.24 1.97 21.91
N VAL A 60 -22.12 2.83 22.92
CA VAL A 60 -20.82 3.33 23.39
C VAL A 60 -20.78 3.26 24.90
N SER A 61 -19.68 2.76 25.45
CA SER A 61 -19.39 2.78 26.88
C SER A 61 -18.02 3.40 27.17
N GLY A 62 -17.81 3.89 28.39
CA GLY A 62 -16.53 4.49 28.82
C GLY A 62 -16.41 5.99 28.54
N TRP A 63 -17.51 6.71 28.35
CA TRP A 63 -17.47 8.17 28.14
C TRP A 63 -16.83 8.92 29.29
N GLU A 64 -16.97 8.41 30.51
CA GLU A 64 -16.35 8.88 31.74
C GLU A 64 -14.82 8.90 31.70
N HIS A 65 -14.19 8.11 30.81
CA HIS A 65 -12.74 8.11 30.65
C HIS A 65 -12.22 9.20 29.71
N VAL A 66 -13.11 9.90 28.98
CA VAL A 66 -12.70 10.97 28.05
C VAL A 66 -12.31 12.21 28.85
N PRO A 67 -11.06 12.68 28.80
CA PRO A 67 -10.64 13.83 29.57
C PRO A 67 -11.18 15.11 28.96
N GLU A 68 -11.41 16.14 29.79
CA GLU A 68 -11.71 17.49 29.32
C GLU A 68 -10.54 18.03 28.48
N GLY A 69 -9.31 17.84 28.96
CA GLY A 69 -8.07 18.30 28.32
C GLY A 69 -7.62 17.53 27.06
N PRO A 70 -6.45 17.88 26.50
CA PRO A 70 -5.89 17.22 25.34
C PRO A 70 -5.38 15.81 25.69
N CYS A 71 -5.55 14.87 24.75
CA CYS A 71 -5.00 13.53 24.84
C CYS A 71 -4.73 12.98 23.43
N VAL A 72 -3.91 11.93 23.36
CA VAL A 72 -3.76 11.15 22.13
C VAL A 72 -4.71 9.95 22.19
N VAL A 73 -5.58 9.82 21.21
CA VAL A 73 -6.52 8.71 21.10
C VAL A 73 -5.94 7.64 20.20
N LEU A 74 -5.70 6.44 20.76
CA LEU A 74 -5.32 5.26 20.00
C LEU A 74 -6.54 4.39 19.79
N VAL A 75 -6.98 4.25 18.53
CA VAL A 75 -8.22 3.55 18.22
C VAL A 75 -7.97 2.46 17.17
N LYS A 76 -8.58 1.29 17.39
CA LYS A 76 -8.58 0.19 16.42
C LYS A 76 -9.08 0.67 15.06
N HIS A 77 -8.39 0.37 13.97
CA HIS A 77 -8.82 0.83 12.64
C HIS A 77 -9.43 -0.29 11.80
N GLN A 78 -10.74 -0.30 11.59
CA GLN A 78 -11.42 -1.39 10.86
C GLN A 78 -12.44 -0.94 9.81
N SER A 79 -13.00 0.25 9.93
CA SER A 79 -14.11 0.72 9.10
C SER A 79 -13.99 2.20 8.70
N GLN A 80 -14.88 2.64 7.83
CA GLN A 80 -15.13 4.06 7.62
C GLN A 80 -16.08 4.61 8.69
N TRP A 81 -16.83 3.75 9.37
CA TRP A 81 -17.79 4.17 10.38
C TRP A 81 -17.12 4.93 11.53
N GLU A 82 -15.97 4.47 12.04
CA GLU A 82 -15.27 5.18 13.12
C GLU A 82 -14.81 6.58 12.70
N THR A 83 -14.44 6.77 11.43
CA THR A 83 -14.05 8.08 10.89
C THR A 83 -15.23 9.06 10.77
N MET A 84 -16.47 8.56 10.83
CA MET A 84 -17.67 9.41 10.94
C MET A 84 -18.12 9.56 12.40
N PHE A 85 -17.92 8.54 13.23
CA PHE A 85 -18.29 8.55 14.65
C PHE A 85 -17.62 9.71 15.39
N PHE A 86 -16.32 9.92 15.18
CA PHE A 86 -15.59 10.96 15.89
C PHE A 86 -16.10 12.37 15.59
N PRO A 87 -16.20 12.87 14.33
CA PRO A 87 -16.79 14.20 14.08
C PRO A 87 -18.25 14.31 14.54
N ALA A 88 -19.00 13.21 14.52
CA ALA A 88 -20.41 13.22 14.91
C ALA A 88 -20.61 13.48 16.42
N PHE A 89 -19.79 12.88 17.27
CA PHE A 89 -20.07 12.77 18.71
C PHE A 89 -18.87 13.00 19.64
N PHE A 90 -17.63 12.94 19.13
CA PHE A 90 -16.45 13.08 19.97
C PHE A 90 -16.01 14.55 20.08
N PRO A 91 -15.40 14.97 21.22
CA PRO A 91 -14.90 16.34 21.39
C PRO A 91 -13.93 16.78 20.28
N PRO A 92 -13.67 18.09 20.15
CA PRO A 92 -12.79 18.63 19.11
C PRO A 92 -11.45 17.90 19.00
N HIS A 93 -11.14 17.44 17.80
CA HIS A 93 -10.00 16.58 17.54
C HIS A 93 -9.36 16.87 16.18
N SER A 94 -8.17 16.31 15.98
CA SER A 94 -7.45 16.25 14.71
C SER A 94 -7.06 14.81 14.37
N PHE A 95 -7.21 14.43 13.10
CA PHE A 95 -6.83 13.10 12.62
C PHE A 95 -5.42 13.09 12.02
N VAL A 96 -4.66 12.03 12.30
CA VAL A 96 -3.49 11.68 11.48
C VAL A 96 -3.94 10.93 10.22
N LEU A 97 -3.72 11.52 9.04
CA LEU A 97 -4.23 11.00 7.76
C LEU A 97 -3.18 11.04 6.64
N LYS A 98 -3.43 10.30 5.55
CA LYS A 98 -2.56 10.27 4.37
C LYS A 98 -2.72 11.57 3.57
N GLN A 99 -1.64 12.25 3.21
CA GLN A 99 -1.70 13.58 2.56
C GLN A 99 -2.55 13.61 1.28
N GLU A 100 -2.56 12.54 0.49
CA GLU A 100 -3.32 12.46 -0.76
C GLU A 100 -4.84 12.45 -0.55
N ILE A 101 -5.32 12.16 0.67
CA ILE A 101 -6.76 12.28 1.00
C ILE A 101 -7.21 13.74 0.82
N LEU A 102 -6.33 14.70 1.06
CA LEU A 102 -6.63 16.12 0.88
C LEU A 102 -6.78 16.50 -0.59
N ALA A 103 -6.29 15.69 -1.53
CA ALA A 103 -6.43 15.93 -2.96
C ALA A 103 -7.82 15.52 -3.52
N ILE A 104 -8.64 14.80 -2.74
CA ILE A 104 -9.97 14.37 -3.18
C ILE A 104 -10.89 15.60 -3.28
N PRO A 105 -11.53 15.87 -4.42
CA PRO A 105 -12.46 17.00 -4.56
C PRO A 105 -13.60 16.96 -3.54
N PHE A 106 -14.01 18.13 -3.05
CA PHE A 106 -14.97 18.33 -1.95
C PHE A 106 -14.51 17.73 -0.60
N PHE A 107 -14.41 16.40 -0.51
CA PHE A 107 -14.06 15.71 0.73
C PHE A 107 -12.70 16.17 1.28
N GLY A 108 -11.66 16.17 0.44
CA GLY A 108 -10.32 16.60 0.83
C GLY A 108 -10.23 18.10 1.13
N TRP A 109 -11.06 18.92 0.51
CA TRP A 109 -11.17 20.37 0.80
C TRP A 109 -11.77 20.59 2.18
N GLY A 110 -12.90 19.95 2.49
CA GLY A 110 -13.51 19.99 3.82
C GLY A 110 -12.55 19.49 4.90
N MET A 111 -11.83 18.40 4.64
CA MET A 111 -10.85 17.87 5.59
C MET A 111 -9.73 18.87 5.91
N ARG A 112 -9.28 19.72 4.97
CA ARG A 112 -8.28 20.76 5.27
C ARG A 112 -8.76 21.76 6.32
N LEU A 113 -10.06 22.04 6.37
CA LEU A 113 -10.66 22.98 7.33
C LEU A 113 -10.75 22.41 8.75
N LEU A 114 -10.47 21.11 8.94
CA LEU A 114 -10.53 20.43 10.23
C LEU A 114 -9.16 20.27 10.89
N GLU A 115 -8.16 21.04 10.44
CA GLU A 115 -6.79 21.05 10.97
C GLU A 115 -6.15 19.65 11.09
N PRO A 116 -6.16 18.83 10.03
CA PRO A 116 -5.64 17.46 10.08
C PRO A 116 -4.11 17.45 10.19
N ILE A 117 -3.58 16.34 10.68
CA ILE A 117 -2.16 16.04 10.63
C ILE A 117 -1.94 15.18 9.38
N ALA A 118 -1.54 15.84 8.29
CA ALA A 118 -1.34 15.19 7.00
C ALA A 118 0.12 14.71 6.86
N ILE A 119 0.29 13.44 6.51
CA ILE A 119 1.62 12.81 6.41
C ILE A 119 1.85 12.10 5.08
N ASP A 120 3.09 12.14 4.61
CA ASP A 120 3.58 11.33 3.48
C ASP A 120 4.07 9.97 3.99
N ARG A 121 3.21 8.96 3.88
CA ARG A 121 3.48 7.60 4.41
C ARG A 121 4.50 6.81 3.60
N ASP A 122 4.93 7.29 2.44
CA ASP A 122 5.97 6.63 1.65
C ASP A 122 7.36 6.88 2.27
N GLN A 123 7.50 7.97 3.05
CA GLN A 123 8.72 8.37 3.75
C GLN A 123 8.56 8.19 5.26
N ARG A 124 8.75 6.97 5.76
CA ARG A 124 8.43 6.58 7.15
C ARG A 124 9.04 7.49 8.23
N ARG A 125 10.29 7.92 8.07
CA ARG A 125 10.99 8.77 9.05
C ARG A 125 10.42 10.19 9.06
N GLU A 126 10.17 10.76 7.88
CA GLU A 126 9.57 12.09 7.75
C GLU A 126 8.11 12.11 8.21
N ALA A 127 7.32 11.10 7.84
CA ALA A 127 5.95 10.92 8.35
C ALA A 127 5.91 10.92 9.88
N PHE A 128 6.87 10.22 10.51
CA PHE A 128 6.97 10.19 11.95
C PHE A 128 7.23 11.59 12.54
N GLN A 129 8.22 12.31 12.00
CA GLN A 129 8.52 13.68 12.42
C GLN A 129 7.34 14.63 12.20
N GLN A 130 6.62 14.49 11.09
CA GLN A 130 5.40 15.26 10.80
C GLN A 130 4.30 15.02 11.84
N VAL A 131 4.10 13.76 12.27
CA VAL A 131 3.15 13.45 13.36
C VAL A 131 3.58 14.11 14.66
N GLN A 132 4.88 14.08 15.00
CA GLN A 132 5.38 14.71 16.23
C GLN A 132 5.18 16.22 16.23
N ILE A 133 5.64 16.90 15.18
CA ILE A 133 5.60 18.38 15.09
C ILE A 133 4.16 18.88 15.03
N GLN A 134 3.36 18.37 14.09
CA GLN A 134 1.98 18.83 13.94
C GLN A 134 1.11 18.35 15.10
N GLY A 135 1.32 17.12 15.59
CA GLY A 135 0.58 16.55 16.71
C GLY A 135 0.74 17.37 17.99
N GLN A 136 1.97 17.73 18.36
CA GLN A 136 2.21 18.58 19.53
C GLN A 136 1.55 19.95 19.37
N ALA A 137 1.59 20.55 18.17
CA ALA A 137 0.90 21.81 17.90
C ALA A 137 -0.63 21.69 18.09
N ARG A 138 -1.26 20.59 17.64
CA ARG A 138 -2.70 20.36 17.84
C ARG A 138 -3.06 20.14 19.32
N LEU A 139 -2.24 19.36 20.04
CA LEU A 139 -2.43 19.13 21.47
C LEU A 139 -2.31 20.43 22.28
N LYS A 140 -1.32 21.28 21.97
CA LYS A 140 -1.16 22.62 22.57
C LYS A 140 -2.34 23.54 22.28
N ALA A 141 -2.98 23.40 21.11
CA ALA A 141 -4.20 24.12 20.76
C ALA A 141 -5.47 23.57 21.46
N GLY A 142 -5.33 22.62 22.39
CA GLY A 142 -6.44 22.02 23.14
C GLY A 142 -7.21 20.93 22.39
N LEU A 143 -6.74 20.52 21.19
CA LEU A 143 -7.37 19.45 20.43
C LEU A 143 -6.89 18.08 20.91
N LYS A 144 -7.76 17.09 20.81
CA LYS A 144 -7.37 15.68 20.94
C LYS A 144 -6.79 15.19 19.61
N VAL A 145 -5.79 14.31 19.63
CA VAL A 145 -5.16 13.79 18.40
C VAL A 145 -5.52 12.31 18.22
N ILE A 146 -6.26 12.00 17.16
CA ILE A 146 -6.70 10.63 16.85
C ILE A 146 -5.70 9.97 15.91
N ILE A 147 -5.18 8.83 16.35
CA ILE A 147 -4.22 8.02 15.62
C ILE A 147 -4.76 6.60 15.49
N PHE A 148 -4.72 6.11 14.26
CA PHE A 148 -4.91 4.70 13.92
C PHE A 148 -3.54 4.02 13.89
N PRO A 149 -3.11 3.36 14.97
CA PRO A 149 -1.73 2.88 15.12
C PRO A 149 -1.35 1.82 14.08
N GLU A 150 -2.31 1.12 13.47
CA GLU A 150 -2.07 0.15 12.40
C GLU A 150 -1.72 0.83 11.06
N GLY A 151 -1.97 2.13 10.92
CA GLY A 151 -1.70 2.93 9.71
C GLY A 151 -2.55 2.56 8.49
N THR A 152 -3.45 1.58 8.59
CA THR A 152 -4.42 1.17 7.58
C THR A 152 -5.57 0.44 8.25
N ARG A 153 -6.76 0.45 7.63
CA ARG A 153 -7.86 -0.40 8.08
C ARG A 153 -7.45 -1.87 8.03
N VAL A 154 -7.68 -2.58 9.13
CA VAL A 154 -7.46 -4.01 9.33
C VAL A 154 -8.83 -4.69 9.37
N PRO A 155 -9.07 -5.77 8.59
CA PRO A 155 -10.34 -6.49 8.65
C PRO A 155 -10.62 -7.03 10.06
N SER A 156 -11.91 -7.15 10.41
CA SER A 156 -12.28 -7.80 11.68
C SER A 156 -11.72 -9.22 11.77
N GLY A 157 -11.32 -9.63 12.98
CA GLY A 157 -10.62 -10.89 13.26
C GLY A 157 -9.12 -10.89 12.98
N PHE A 158 -8.53 -9.73 12.63
CA PHE A 158 -7.10 -9.59 12.39
C PHE A 158 -6.47 -8.45 13.23
N ARG A 159 -5.17 -8.57 13.51
CA ARG A 159 -4.34 -7.62 14.26
C ARG A 159 -3.06 -7.28 13.50
N ALA A 160 -2.85 -6.00 13.18
CA ALA A 160 -1.60 -5.53 12.57
C ALA A 160 -0.61 -5.07 13.64
N ARG A 161 0.63 -4.81 13.23
CA ARG A 161 1.60 -4.10 14.08
C ARG A 161 1.10 -2.69 14.40
N TYR A 162 1.13 -2.32 15.67
CA TYR A 162 0.88 -0.97 16.14
C TYR A 162 2.17 -0.16 16.03
N ALA A 163 2.12 0.98 15.33
CA ALA A 163 3.25 1.88 15.22
C ALA A 163 3.41 2.68 16.52
N PRO A 164 4.65 2.89 17.03
CA PRO A 164 4.89 3.53 18.33
C PRO A 164 4.58 5.03 18.35
N GLY A 165 4.30 5.64 17.19
CA GLY A 165 4.26 7.10 17.09
C GLY A 165 3.14 7.80 17.85
N GLY A 166 2.07 7.09 18.19
CA GLY A 166 1.06 7.67 19.08
C GLY A 166 1.47 7.70 20.54
N GLY A 167 2.05 6.61 21.08
CA GLY A 167 2.60 6.61 22.43
C GLY A 167 3.78 7.58 22.57
N GLN A 168 4.65 7.66 21.56
CA GLN A 168 5.75 8.64 21.52
C GLN A 168 5.25 10.09 21.47
N LEU A 169 4.17 10.38 20.73
CA LEU A 169 3.54 11.70 20.74
C LEU A 169 2.99 12.04 22.13
N GLY A 170 2.28 11.10 22.77
CA GLY A 170 1.76 11.30 24.13
C GLY A 170 2.86 11.58 25.14
N ALA A 171 3.93 10.78 25.11
CA ALA A 171 5.09 10.94 25.98
C ALA A 171 5.80 12.29 25.77
N ALA A 172 6.04 12.67 24.50
CA ALA A 172 6.71 13.93 24.15
C ALA A 172 5.86 15.15 24.50
N ALA A 173 4.53 15.07 24.37
CA ALA A 173 3.61 16.16 24.68
C ALA A 173 3.19 16.21 26.16
N GLY A 174 3.57 15.20 26.97
CA GLY A 174 3.16 15.09 28.37
C GLY A 174 1.64 14.89 28.56
N VAL A 175 0.96 14.25 27.60
CA VAL A 175 -0.49 13.99 27.64
C VAL A 175 -0.79 12.50 27.67
N PRO A 176 -1.89 12.06 28.31
CA PRO A 176 -2.22 10.64 28.40
C PRO A 176 -2.70 10.07 27.05
N ILE A 177 -2.66 8.74 26.94
CA ILE A 177 -3.26 8.00 25.84
C ILE A 177 -4.66 7.53 26.24
N LEU A 178 -5.64 7.75 25.36
CA LEU A 178 -7.00 7.22 25.47
C LEU A 178 -7.19 6.06 24.48
N PRO A 179 -7.16 4.79 24.93
CA PRO A 179 -7.34 3.65 24.04
C PRO A 179 -8.83 3.40 23.73
N MET A 180 -9.14 2.99 22.49
CA MET A 180 -10.51 2.69 22.05
C MET A 180 -10.58 1.44 21.17
N ALA A 181 -11.56 0.59 21.44
CA ALA A 181 -11.85 -0.62 20.67
C ALA A 181 -13.29 -0.60 20.14
N HIS A 182 -13.51 -1.18 18.95
CA HIS A 182 -14.85 -1.31 18.37
C HIS A 182 -14.93 -2.44 17.34
N ASN A 183 -16.11 -3.02 17.14
CA ASN A 183 -16.35 -4.08 16.15
C ASN A 183 -16.96 -3.59 14.82
N ALA A 184 -16.86 -2.29 14.51
CA ALA A 184 -17.43 -1.71 13.28
C ALA A 184 -17.05 -2.44 11.97
N GLY A 185 -15.88 -3.10 11.94
CA GLY A 185 -15.44 -3.90 10.80
C GLY A 185 -16.29 -5.16 10.52
N GLU A 186 -17.14 -5.61 11.44
CA GLU A 186 -18.05 -6.74 11.23
C GLU A 186 -19.25 -6.36 10.36
N TYR A 187 -19.77 -5.15 10.56
CA TYR A 187 -21.00 -4.66 9.93
C TYR A 187 -20.74 -3.68 8.79
N TRP A 188 -19.65 -2.94 8.85
CA TRP A 188 -19.34 -1.88 7.88
C TRP A 188 -17.93 -2.08 7.30
N LYS A 189 -17.81 -3.05 6.41
CA LYS A 189 -16.53 -3.42 5.79
C LYS A 189 -16.12 -2.43 4.72
N LYS A 190 -14.85 -2.49 4.32
CA LYS A 190 -14.33 -1.70 3.20
C LYS A 190 -15.06 -2.09 1.91
N GLY A 191 -15.78 -1.15 1.32
CA GLY A 191 -16.48 -1.31 0.04
C GLY A 191 -17.85 -0.63 0.03
N ILE A 192 -18.34 -0.28 -1.17
CA ILE A 192 -19.62 0.42 -1.33
C ILE A 192 -20.78 -0.49 -0.89
N LEU A 193 -20.76 -1.76 -1.25
CA LEU A 193 -21.84 -2.72 -0.97
C LEU A 193 -21.59 -3.60 0.27
N ALA A 194 -20.44 -3.47 0.91
CA ALA A 194 -20.01 -4.36 2.00
C ALA A 194 -20.51 -3.86 3.37
N LYS A 195 -21.83 -3.64 3.47
CA LYS A 195 -22.50 -3.15 4.68
C LYS A 195 -23.65 -4.08 5.03
N HIS A 196 -23.75 -4.47 6.29
CA HIS A 196 -24.75 -5.42 6.80
C HIS A 196 -25.36 -4.88 8.11
N PRO A 197 -26.64 -5.17 8.37
CA PRO A 197 -27.28 -4.78 9.63
C PRO A 197 -26.57 -5.37 10.85
N GLY A 198 -26.65 -4.67 11.99
CA GLY A 198 -26.10 -5.11 13.26
C GLY A 198 -25.78 -3.94 14.18
N THR A 199 -25.13 -4.23 15.32
CA THR A 199 -24.85 -3.23 16.35
C THR A 199 -23.35 -3.09 16.55
N ILE A 200 -22.84 -1.90 16.24
CA ILE A 200 -21.45 -1.52 16.50
C ILE A 200 -21.31 -1.15 17.98
N THR A 201 -20.49 -1.87 18.71
CA THR A 201 -20.16 -1.54 20.10
C THR A 201 -18.80 -0.86 20.13
N VAL A 202 -18.74 0.32 20.73
CA VAL A 202 -17.51 1.08 20.99
C VAL A 202 -17.23 1.05 22.48
N ARG A 203 -15.99 0.71 22.85
CA ARG A 203 -15.50 0.74 24.23
C ARG A 203 -14.36 1.74 24.34
N ILE A 204 -14.50 2.71 25.24
CA ILE A 204 -13.48 3.71 25.55
C ILE A 204 -12.79 3.31 26.86
N GLY A 205 -11.47 3.15 26.81
CA GLY A 205 -10.70 2.66 27.94
C GLY A 205 -10.22 3.76 28.88
N PRO A 206 -9.72 3.37 30.07
CA PRO A 206 -9.10 4.30 31.00
C PRO A 206 -7.85 4.94 30.39
N LEU A 207 -7.51 6.13 30.89
CA LEU A 207 -6.33 6.86 30.45
C LEU A 207 -5.05 6.13 30.85
N ILE A 208 -4.15 5.96 29.87
CA ILE A 208 -2.82 5.41 30.07
C ILE A 208 -1.84 6.58 30.23
N PRO A 209 -1.17 6.73 31.39
CA PRO A 209 -0.14 7.74 31.58
C PRO A 209 1.00 7.56 30.57
N ALA A 210 1.47 8.66 29.98
CA ALA A 210 2.56 8.65 29.01
C ALA A 210 3.76 9.51 29.42
N THR A 211 3.56 10.50 30.29
CA THR A 211 4.61 11.44 30.73
C THR A 211 5.77 10.68 31.39
N GLY A 212 6.99 10.94 30.91
CA GLY A 212 8.22 10.31 31.44
C GLY A 212 8.39 8.82 31.11
N ARG A 213 7.50 8.22 30.30
CA ARG A 213 7.57 6.82 29.89
C ARG A 213 8.09 6.66 28.47
N ASP A 214 8.64 5.50 28.15
CA ASP A 214 8.98 5.16 26.77
C ASP A 214 7.71 5.04 25.91
N GLY A 215 7.66 5.75 24.78
CA GLY A 215 6.48 5.79 23.92
C GLY A 215 6.14 4.46 23.24
N THR A 216 7.10 3.54 23.10
CA THR A 216 6.85 2.19 22.58
C THR A 216 6.16 1.34 23.63
N GLU A 217 6.55 1.44 24.89
CA GLU A 217 5.86 0.79 26.03
C GLU A 217 4.43 1.30 26.18
N VAL A 218 4.24 2.62 26.15
CA VAL A 218 2.91 3.23 26.22
C VAL A 218 2.00 2.74 25.09
N THR A 219 2.54 2.61 23.87
CA THR A 219 1.79 2.05 22.73
C THR A 219 1.44 0.58 22.96
N ARG A 220 2.34 -0.20 23.57
CA ARG A 220 2.14 -1.61 23.88
C ARG A 220 1.03 -1.82 24.91
N ASP A 221 0.95 -0.97 25.93
CA ASP A 221 -0.13 -1.00 26.94
C ASP A 221 -1.49 -0.74 26.29
N ALA A 222 -1.55 0.29 25.43
CA ALA A 222 -2.76 0.62 24.68
C ALA A 222 -3.16 -0.52 23.73
N GLU A 223 -2.18 -1.11 23.02
CA GLU A 223 -2.40 -2.28 22.17
C GLU A 223 -2.94 -3.47 22.98
N ALA A 224 -2.35 -3.79 24.13
CA ALA A 224 -2.80 -4.88 24.98
C ALA A 224 -4.25 -4.67 25.45
N TRP A 225 -4.61 -3.45 25.86
CA TRP A 225 -5.98 -3.13 26.23
C TRP A 225 -6.94 -3.25 25.03
N ILE A 226 -6.60 -2.66 23.89
CA ILE A 226 -7.44 -2.66 22.69
C ILE A 226 -7.70 -4.09 22.22
N GLU A 227 -6.65 -4.92 22.11
CA GLU A 227 -6.82 -6.30 21.61
C GLU A 227 -7.62 -7.17 22.58
N LYS A 228 -7.43 -7.01 23.90
CA LYS A 228 -8.28 -7.68 24.89
C LYS A 228 -9.75 -7.31 24.71
N GLN A 229 -10.05 -6.02 24.54
CA GLN A 229 -11.43 -5.58 24.28
C GLN A 229 -11.97 -6.10 22.94
N MET A 230 -11.13 -6.21 21.91
CA MET A 230 -11.53 -6.77 20.62
C MET A 230 -11.84 -8.26 20.71
N GLU A 231 -11.11 -9.03 21.52
CA GLU A 231 -11.39 -10.44 21.79
C GLU A 231 -12.75 -10.59 22.47
N ASP A 232 -13.04 -9.79 23.49
CA ASP A 232 -14.34 -9.78 24.17
C ASP A 232 -15.49 -9.39 23.22
N LEU A 233 -15.27 -8.40 22.35
CA LEU A 233 -16.29 -7.88 21.43
C LEU A 233 -16.62 -8.86 20.30
N THR A 234 -15.63 -9.62 19.84
CA THR A 234 -15.78 -10.50 18.66
C THR A 234 -15.86 -11.99 19.02
N GLY A 235 -15.57 -12.34 20.28
CA GLY A 235 -15.47 -13.73 20.77
C GLY A 235 -14.33 -14.51 20.12
N ARG A 236 -13.32 -13.83 19.55
CA ARG A 236 -12.26 -14.46 18.74
C ARG A 236 -10.91 -13.78 18.97
N VAL A 237 -9.88 -14.59 19.16
CA VAL A 237 -8.48 -14.13 19.16
C VAL A 237 -8.10 -13.63 17.77
N ALA A 238 -7.57 -12.41 17.70
CA ALA A 238 -7.20 -11.78 16.44
C ALA A 238 -5.97 -12.45 15.81
N LYS A 239 -6.06 -12.79 14.51
CA LYS A 239 -4.94 -13.38 13.77
C LYS A 239 -3.93 -12.32 13.30
N PRO A 240 -2.62 -12.63 13.23
CA PRO A 240 -1.63 -11.68 12.72
C PRO A 240 -1.97 -11.18 11.31
N TYR A 241 -1.94 -9.87 11.13
CA TYR A 241 -2.19 -9.16 9.90
C TYR A 241 -0.89 -8.63 9.32
N SER A 242 -0.58 -9.03 8.10
CA SER A 242 0.32 -8.30 7.21
C SER A 242 -0.41 -7.88 5.92
N ARG A 243 0.03 -6.82 5.23
CA ARG A 243 -0.49 -6.57 3.86
C ARG A 243 -0.21 -7.77 2.92
N LYS A 244 0.83 -8.56 3.22
CA LYS A 244 1.06 -9.88 2.64
C LYS A 244 -0.01 -10.90 3.03
N SER A 245 -0.62 -10.84 4.22
CA SER A 245 -1.70 -11.74 4.64
C SER A 245 -3.04 -11.47 3.97
N ILE A 246 -3.36 -10.27 3.47
CA ILE A 246 -4.45 -10.09 2.49
C ILE A 246 -3.99 -10.47 1.10
N ALA A 247 -2.75 -10.17 0.70
CA ALA A 247 -2.27 -10.69 -0.58
C ALA A 247 -2.40 -12.22 -0.59
N VAL A 248 -1.99 -12.92 0.47
CA VAL A 248 -2.10 -14.37 0.65
C VAL A 248 -3.55 -14.79 0.89
N ALA A 249 -4.35 -14.15 1.76
CA ALA A 249 -5.76 -14.54 2.00
C ALA A 249 -6.71 -14.23 0.84
N ALA A 250 -6.46 -13.16 0.08
CA ALA A 250 -7.12 -12.85 -1.20
C ALA A 250 -6.47 -13.57 -2.40
N LEU A 251 -5.30 -14.22 -2.21
CA LEU A 251 -4.73 -15.23 -3.10
C LEU A 251 -5.12 -16.67 -2.68
N THR A 252 -5.75 -16.87 -1.52
CA THR A 252 -6.29 -18.15 -1.06
C THR A 252 -7.81 -18.19 -1.08
N SER A 253 -8.45 -17.66 -2.11
CA SER A 253 -9.69 -18.29 -2.59
C SER A 253 -9.31 -19.54 -3.38
N ARG A 254 -8.75 -20.52 -2.65
CA ARG A 254 -8.06 -21.75 -3.10
C ARG A 254 -6.75 -21.52 -3.88
N PRO A 255 -5.72 -22.37 -3.68
CA PRO A 255 -4.64 -22.49 -4.67
C PRO A 255 -5.27 -22.68 -6.06
N PRO A 256 -4.66 -22.18 -7.15
CA PRO A 256 -5.19 -22.43 -8.47
C PRO A 256 -5.37 -23.93 -8.61
N ARG A 257 -6.59 -24.37 -8.94
CA ARG A 257 -6.85 -25.79 -9.15
C ARG A 257 -5.92 -26.22 -10.28
N ARG A 258 -5.13 -27.25 -10.03
CA ARG A 258 -4.31 -27.87 -11.06
C ARG A 258 -5.22 -28.69 -11.94
N HIS A 259 -5.10 -28.49 -13.24
CA HIS A 259 -5.81 -29.21 -14.27
C HIS A 259 -4.81 -29.93 -15.16
N ARG A 260 -5.25 -31.02 -15.78
CA ARG A 260 -4.49 -31.75 -16.80
C ARG A 260 -5.25 -31.66 -18.10
N LEU A 261 -4.56 -31.29 -19.16
CA LEU A 261 -5.09 -31.24 -20.51
C LEU A 261 -4.17 -32.02 -21.43
N ARG A 262 -4.73 -32.97 -22.18
CA ARG A 262 -4.02 -33.70 -23.22
C ARG A 262 -4.17 -32.98 -24.56
N ILE A 263 -3.03 -32.63 -25.17
CA ILE A 263 -2.95 -31.98 -26.49
C ILE A 263 -2.05 -32.84 -27.37
N GLY A 264 -2.67 -33.61 -28.28
CA GLY A 264 -1.98 -34.67 -29.02
C GLY A 264 -1.41 -35.72 -28.05
N ASP A 265 -0.10 -35.94 -28.15
CA ASP A 265 0.65 -36.87 -27.28
C ASP A 265 1.26 -36.21 -26.03
N GLN A 266 1.02 -34.91 -25.81
CA GLN A 266 1.58 -34.18 -24.68
C GLN A 266 0.56 -33.98 -23.56
N ASP A 267 0.97 -34.27 -22.33
CA ASP A 267 0.22 -33.97 -21.11
C ASP A 267 0.68 -32.63 -20.51
N LEU A 268 -0.23 -31.66 -20.49
CA LEU A 268 0.00 -30.34 -19.91
C LEU A 268 -0.64 -30.23 -18.53
N GLN A 269 0.17 -29.94 -17.51
CA GLN A 269 -0.32 -29.43 -16.24
C GLN A 269 -0.46 -27.91 -16.29
N TYR A 270 -1.63 -27.39 -15.91
CA TYR A 270 -1.88 -25.96 -15.84
C TYR A 270 -2.71 -25.57 -14.62
N SER A 271 -2.61 -24.29 -14.24
CA SER A 271 -3.24 -23.70 -13.07
C SER A 271 -4.26 -22.65 -13.49
N VAL A 272 -5.46 -22.63 -12.89
CA VAL A 272 -6.47 -21.61 -13.23
C VAL A 272 -6.64 -20.60 -12.09
N ALA A 273 -6.46 -19.31 -12.40
CA ALA A 273 -6.62 -18.20 -11.46
C ALA A 273 -7.82 -17.31 -11.85
N ARG A 274 -8.91 -17.37 -11.09
CA ARG A 274 -10.09 -16.53 -11.32
C ARG A 274 -9.88 -15.11 -10.79
N ARG A 275 -10.12 -14.10 -11.63
CA ARG A 275 -9.89 -12.68 -11.33
C ARG A 275 -11.13 -11.85 -11.69
N THR A 276 -11.81 -11.30 -10.68
CA THR A 276 -13.06 -10.52 -10.84
C THR A 276 -12.92 -9.25 -11.69
N ARG A 277 -11.70 -8.72 -11.84
CA ARG A 277 -11.42 -7.53 -12.66
C ARG A 277 -10.96 -7.82 -14.08
N ARG A 278 -10.69 -9.10 -14.42
CA ARG A 278 -10.34 -9.45 -15.80
C ARG A 278 -11.59 -9.49 -16.65
N ARG A 279 -11.47 -9.01 -17.88
CA ARG A 279 -12.51 -9.07 -18.91
C ARG A 279 -12.21 -10.14 -19.97
N SER A 280 -11.00 -10.69 -19.99
CA SER A 280 -10.51 -11.67 -20.97
C SER A 280 -9.73 -12.81 -20.32
N ILE A 281 -9.61 -13.92 -21.06
CA ILE A 281 -8.67 -15.02 -20.76
C ILE A 281 -7.26 -14.53 -21.07
N GLY A 282 -6.28 -14.91 -20.25
CA GLY A 282 -4.89 -14.68 -20.63
C GLY A 282 -3.97 -15.70 -19.98
N LEU A 283 -2.99 -16.11 -20.77
CA LEU A 283 -2.04 -17.17 -20.48
C LEU A 283 -0.78 -16.55 -19.89
N LEU A 284 -0.31 -17.09 -18.77
CA LEU A 284 0.92 -16.69 -18.11
C LEU A 284 1.80 -17.92 -17.99
N VAL A 285 3.00 -17.89 -18.56
CA VAL A 285 3.96 -19.00 -18.45
C VAL A 285 5.18 -18.50 -17.68
N ASP A 286 5.52 -19.21 -16.62
CA ASP A 286 6.72 -18.99 -15.82
C ASP A 286 7.36 -20.33 -15.40
N HIS A 287 8.35 -20.29 -14.50
CA HIS A 287 9.05 -21.47 -13.97
C HIS A 287 8.14 -22.45 -13.20
N THR A 288 6.95 -22.03 -12.76
CA THR A 288 5.97 -22.90 -12.11
C THR A 288 5.02 -23.58 -13.09
N GLY A 289 5.10 -23.21 -14.38
CA GLY A 289 4.31 -23.77 -15.47
C GLY A 289 3.31 -22.76 -16.06
N LEU A 290 2.25 -23.27 -16.67
CA LEU A 290 1.19 -22.44 -17.25
C LEU A 290 0.13 -22.09 -16.19
N THR A 291 -0.10 -20.79 -16.00
CA THR A 291 -1.25 -20.26 -15.26
C THR A 291 -2.18 -19.50 -16.19
N VAL A 292 -3.45 -19.91 -16.24
CA VAL A 292 -4.50 -19.22 -17.00
C VAL A 292 -5.31 -18.33 -16.06
N ALA A 293 -5.22 -17.01 -16.26
CA ALA A 293 -6.01 -16.05 -15.51
C ALA A 293 -7.30 -15.70 -16.25
N ILE A 294 -8.45 -15.94 -15.62
CA ILE A 294 -9.77 -15.81 -16.26
C ILE A 294 -10.76 -14.98 -15.43
N PRO A 295 -11.78 -14.37 -16.06
CA PRO A 295 -12.94 -13.81 -15.36
C PRO A 295 -13.74 -14.89 -14.61
N PRO A 296 -14.56 -14.51 -13.60
CA PRO A 296 -15.33 -15.48 -12.81
C PRO A 296 -16.30 -16.35 -13.63
N TRP A 297 -16.87 -15.80 -14.72
CA TRP A 297 -17.90 -16.47 -15.54
C TRP A 297 -17.33 -17.44 -16.60
N VAL A 298 -16.03 -17.44 -16.86
CA VAL A 298 -15.43 -18.29 -17.91
C VAL A 298 -15.30 -19.73 -17.44
N SER A 299 -15.76 -20.69 -18.25
CA SER A 299 -15.72 -22.12 -17.93
C SER A 299 -14.30 -22.72 -18.11
N ILE A 300 -14.06 -23.91 -17.55
CA ILE A 300 -12.79 -24.63 -17.80
C ILE A 300 -12.71 -25.11 -19.25
N GLY A 301 -13.81 -25.52 -19.87
CA GLY A 301 -13.81 -25.88 -21.30
C GLY A 301 -13.34 -24.73 -22.19
N SER A 302 -13.77 -23.50 -21.92
CA SER A 302 -13.28 -22.31 -22.64
C SER A 302 -11.79 -22.01 -22.37
N VAL A 303 -11.28 -22.36 -21.19
CA VAL A 303 -9.84 -22.27 -20.90
C VAL A 303 -9.06 -23.27 -21.74
N GLU A 304 -9.50 -24.51 -21.78
CA GLU A 304 -8.82 -25.58 -22.52
C GLU A 304 -8.82 -25.32 -24.01
N GLN A 305 -9.92 -24.79 -24.56
CA GLN A 305 -9.96 -24.33 -25.95
C GLN A 305 -8.94 -23.22 -26.20
N ALA A 306 -8.90 -22.19 -25.35
CA ALA A 306 -7.93 -21.10 -25.49
C ALA A 306 -6.47 -21.57 -25.37
N ILE A 307 -6.20 -22.61 -24.58
CA ILE A 307 -4.87 -23.24 -24.52
C ILE A 307 -4.57 -23.97 -25.85
N ARG A 308 -5.51 -24.73 -26.40
CA ARG A 308 -5.35 -25.43 -27.69
C ARG A 308 -5.10 -24.43 -28.83
N ASP A 309 -5.87 -23.35 -28.88
CA ASP A 309 -5.75 -22.31 -29.91
C ASP A 309 -4.38 -21.59 -29.86
N GLN A 310 -3.77 -21.51 -28.68
CA GLN A 310 -2.46 -20.86 -28.46
C GLN A 310 -1.33 -21.86 -28.20
N TRP A 311 -1.55 -23.14 -28.51
CA TRP A 311 -0.63 -24.21 -28.12
C TRP A 311 0.81 -24.03 -28.62
N PRO A 312 1.06 -23.65 -29.89
CA PRO A 312 2.42 -23.41 -30.37
C PRO A 312 3.19 -22.36 -29.54
N TRP A 313 2.50 -21.30 -29.12
CA TRP A 313 3.08 -20.25 -28.28
C TRP A 313 3.34 -20.72 -26.85
N VAL A 314 2.38 -21.45 -26.26
CA VAL A 314 2.49 -22.01 -24.90
C VAL A 314 3.67 -22.98 -24.83
N GLN A 315 3.78 -23.88 -25.81
CA GLN A 315 4.85 -24.88 -25.88
C GLN A 315 6.21 -24.20 -25.97
N LYS A 316 6.38 -23.23 -26.88
CA LYS A 316 7.63 -22.46 -27.02
C LYS A 316 8.03 -21.76 -25.73
N LYS A 317 7.07 -21.15 -25.01
CA LYS A 317 7.33 -20.49 -23.73
C LYS A 317 7.64 -21.48 -22.60
N LEU A 318 6.97 -22.62 -22.53
CA LEU A 318 7.27 -23.65 -21.53
C LEU A 318 8.66 -24.25 -21.72
N GLN A 319 9.05 -24.55 -22.96
CA GLN A 319 10.40 -25.00 -23.28
C GLN A 319 11.43 -23.93 -22.88
N HIS A 320 11.19 -22.68 -23.25
CA HIS A 320 12.03 -21.54 -22.89
C HIS A 320 12.22 -21.38 -21.37
N TRP A 321 11.20 -21.66 -20.56
CA TRP A 321 11.30 -21.61 -19.09
C TRP A 321 11.88 -22.87 -18.46
N ARG A 322 11.71 -24.05 -19.07
CA ARG A 322 12.29 -25.33 -18.61
C ARG A 322 13.81 -25.38 -18.77
N GLU A 323 14.31 -24.80 -19.86
CA GLU A 323 15.75 -24.76 -20.17
C GLU A 323 16.50 -23.70 -19.32
N ARG A 324 15.79 -22.88 -18.54
CA ARG A 324 16.39 -21.89 -17.66
C ARG A 324 16.69 -22.47 -16.28
N ALA A 325 17.97 -22.51 -15.93
CA ALA A 325 18.39 -22.67 -14.55
C ALA A 325 17.77 -21.56 -13.70
N VAL A 326 17.11 -21.94 -12.62
CA VAL A 326 16.52 -21.00 -11.68
C VAL A 326 17.57 -20.72 -10.60
N PRO A 327 18.13 -19.50 -10.50
CA PRO A 327 19.16 -19.21 -9.51
C PRO A 327 18.67 -19.50 -8.08
N GLU A 328 19.54 -19.86 -7.14
CA GLU A 328 19.11 -19.97 -5.75
C GLU A 328 18.62 -18.62 -5.22
N ALA A 329 17.65 -18.65 -4.32
CA ALA A 329 17.19 -17.41 -3.67
C ALA A 329 18.25 -16.96 -2.66
N PRO A 330 18.58 -15.66 -2.60
CA PRO A 330 19.57 -15.16 -1.66
C PRO A 330 19.13 -15.41 -0.22
N GLN A 331 20.07 -15.84 0.61
CA GLN A 331 19.85 -16.16 2.02
C GLN A 331 20.03 -14.92 2.91
N PHE A 332 20.63 -13.87 2.37
CA PHE A 332 21.01 -12.62 3.04
C PHE A 332 21.92 -12.87 4.24
N ARG A 333 23.00 -13.63 4.06
CA ARG A 333 24.03 -13.87 5.07
C ARG A 333 25.21 -12.92 4.89
N ASP A 334 25.92 -12.63 5.98
CA ASP A 334 27.19 -11.90 5.89
C ASP A 334 28.18 -12.64 4.98
N GLY A 335 28.86 -11.89 4.11
CA GLY A 335 29.75 -12.42 3.07
C GLY A 335 29.06 -12.89 1.79
N GLU A 336 27.72 -12.87 1.70
CA GLU A 336 27.01 -13.34 0.51
C GLU A 336 27.15 -12.37 -0.68
N SER A 337 27.43 -12.91 -1.88
CA SER A 337 27.53 -12.14 -3.11
C SER A 337 26.15 -11.87 -3.71
N LEU A 338 25.80 -10.60 -3.87
CA LEU A 338 24.51 -10.16 -4.40
C LEU A 338 24.66 -9.42 -5.74
N PRO A 339 23.76 -9.61 -6.72
CA PRO A 339 23.87 -8.97 -8.04
C PRO A 339 23.87 -7.44 -8.00
N TRP A 340 24.77 -6.80 -8.74
CA TRP A 340 24.89 -5.35 -8.80
C TRP A 340 25.48 -4.93 -10.15
N LEU A 341 24.75 -4.12 -10.92
CA LEU A 341 25.20 -3.57 -12.21
C LEU A 341 25.83 -4.59 -13.17
N GLY A 342 25.26 -5.81 -13.25
CA GLY A 342 25.77 -6.89 -14.09
C GLY A 342 26.91 -7.70 -13.47
N GLY A 343 27.48 -7.25 -12.35
CA GLY A 343 28.42 -8.00 -11.51
C GLY A 343 27.80 -8.37 -10.16
N THR A 344 28.62 -8.45 -9.11
CA THR A 344 28.18 -8.71 -7.73
C THR A 344 28.85 -7.78 -6.73
N ARG A 345 28.19 -7.53 -5.60
CA ARG A 345 28.76 -6.91 -4.39
C ARG A 345 28.59 -7.84 -3.20
N THR A 346 29.52 -7.77 -2.26
CA THR A 346 29.48 -8.60 -1.05
C THR A 346 28.64 -7.94 0.04
N LEU A 347 27.67 -8.66 0.60
CA LEU A 347 26.90 -8.24 1.76
C LEU A 347 27.80 -8.26 3.00
N ARG A 348 27.87 -7.14 3.73
CA ARG A 348 28.64 -7.01 4.98
C ARG A 348 27.75 -6.51 6.12
N TYR A 349 27.86 -7.16 7.27
CA TYR A 349 27.22 -6.68 8.49
C TYR A 349 28.12 -5.67 9.20
N ALA A 350 27.63 -4.45 9.40
CA ALA A 350 28.35 -3.39 10.07
C ALA A 350 27.42 -2.61 10.98
N SER A 351 27.87 -2.27 12.20
CA SER A 351 27.09 -1.43 13.12
C SER A 351 27.21 0.04 12.73
N VAL A 352 26.11 0.80 12.78
CA VAL A 352 26.10 2.24 12.44
C VAL A 352 27.04 3.06 13.33
N GLN A 353 27.37 2.58 14.54
CA GLN A 353 28.29 3.26 15.46
C GLN A 353 29.78 3.14 15.09
N LEU A 354 30.16 2.23 14.18
CA LEU A 354 31.56 1.96 13.81
C LEU A 354 31.92 2.31 12.35
N SER A 355 30.97 2.72 11.51
CA SER A 355 31.26 3.12 10.11
C SER A 355 31.85 4.52 10.03
N LEU A 356 33.12 4.66 10.45
CA LEU A 356 34.00 5.80 10.11
C LEU A 356 34.85 5.54 8.86
N LEU A 357 34.67 4.37 8.22
CA LEU A 357 35.41 4.01 7.01
C LEU A 357 34.73 4.58 5.74
N PRO A 358 35.51 4.99 4.72
CA PRO A 358 34.98 5.33 3.42
C PRO A 358 34.14 4.17 2.86
N GLN A 359 32.99 4.49 2.29
CA GLN A 359 32.09 3.51 1.69
C GLN A 359 32.80 2.85 0.51
N ASP A 360 33.21 1.59 0.65
CA ASP A 360 33.89 0.83 -0.41
C ASP A 360 32.88 0.46 -1.52
N ASP A 361 33.26 0.66 -2.78
CA ASP A 361 32.47 0.39 -3.97
C ASP A 361 32.19 -1.11 -4.19
N GLY A 362 32.83 -2.00 -3.42
CA GLY A 362 32.64 -3.45 -3.52
C GLY A 362 31.55 -4.05 -2.62
N VAL A 363 31.02 -3.31 -1.63
CA VAL A 363 30.20 -3.89 -0.56
C VAL A 363 28.78 -3.32 -0.48
N ILE A 364 27.89 -4.11 0.11
CA ILE A 364 26.56 -3.72 0.57
C ILE A 364 26.58 -3.83 2.10
N GLU A 365 26.74 -2.71 2.77
CA GLU A 365 26.74 -2.68 4.24
C GLU A 365 25.33 -2.52 4.79
N VAL A 366 24.97 -3.35 5.75
CA VAL A 366 23.71 -3.25 6.50
C VAL A 366 23.97 -3.55 7.97
N ASP A 367 23.22 -2.89 8.84
CA ASP A 367 23.23 -3.13 10.29
C ASP A 367 22.06 -4.06 10.66
N PRO A 368 22.30 -5.35 10.97
CA PRO A 368 21.24 -6.30 11.31
C PRO A 368 20.40 -5.87 12.52
N ASP A 369 20.92 -5.02 13.41
CA ASP A 369 20.20 -4.55 14.60
C ASP A 369 19.10 -3.53 14.25
N LEU A 370 19.21 -2.89 13.07
CA LEU A 370 18.18 -1.97 12.55
C LEU A 370 16.96 -2.69 11.96
N GLY A 371 17.01 -4.01 11.78
CA GLY A 371 15.88 -4.84 11.38
C GLY A 371 16.23 -5.97 10.41
N PRO A 372 15.21 -6.62 9.81
CA PRO A 372 15.45 -7.79 8.96
C PRO A 372 16.40 -7.48 7.79
N VAL A 373 17.54 -8.20 7.71
CA VAL A 373 18.61 -7.98 6.72
C VAL A 373 18.08 -7.88 5.28
N LYS A 374 17.18 -8.79 4.89
CA LYS A 374 16.50 -8.74 3.59
C LYS A 374 15.82 -7.39 3.30
N PHE A 375 15.17 -6.81 4.31
CA PHE A 375 14.51 -5.52 4.16
C PHE A 375 15.52 -4.38 4.02
N LEU A 376 16.62 -4.43 4.78
CA LEU A 376 17.70 -3.44 4.72
C LEU A 376 18.39 -3.46 3.36
N VAL A 377 18.77 -4.64 2.86
CA VAL A 377 19.35 -4.81 1.52
C VAL A 377 18.41 -4.31 0.43
N GLN A 378 17.11 -4.62 0.51
CA GLN A 378 16.14 -4.11 -0.46
C GLN A 378 16.02 -2.58 -0.44
N ASN A 379 16.15 -1.94 0.73
CA ASN A 379 16.15 -0.48 0.82
C ASN A 379 17.45 0.11 0.27
N TRP A 380 18.58 -0.54 0.52
CA TRP A 380 19.86 -0.17 -0.10
C TRP A 380 19.74 -0.17 -1.62
N TYR A 381 19.24 -1.24 -2.23
CA TYR A 381 19.02 -1.27 -3.69
C TYR A 381 18.10 -0.15 -4.18
N ARG A 382 17.03 0.19 -3.44
CA ARG A 382 16.13 1.30 -3.83
C ARG A 382 16.83 2.65 -3.74
N ALA A 383 17.60 2.88 -2.69
CA ALA A 383 18.36 4.11 -2.49
C ALA A 383 19.38 4.31 -3.62
N GLN A 384 20.02 3.23 -4.06
CA GLN A 384 20.97 3.25 -5.17
C GLN A 384 20.32 3.34 -6.55
N ALA A 385 19.16 2.69 -6.76
CA ALA A 385 18.51 2.62 -8.06
C ALA A 385 18.00 3.97 -8.55
N LEU A 386 17.40 4.80 -7.69
CA LEU A 386 16.73 6.02 -8.13
C LEU A 386 17.69 7.08 -8.70
N PRO A 387 18.84 7.41 -8.07
CA PRO A 387 19.82 8.33 -8.65
C PRO A 387 20.32 7.84 -10.01
N LEU A 388 20.75 6.58 -10.09
CA LEU A 388 21.22 5.98 -11.34
C LEU A 388 20.17 6.06 -12.44
N PHE A 389 18.92 5.68 -12.16
CA PHE A 389 17.85 5.72 -13.15
C PHE A 389 17.54 7.14 -13.62
N ARG A 390 17.62 8.14 -12.73
CA ARG A 390 17.45 9.55 -13.13
C ARG A 390 18.56 10.00 -14.07
N GLU A 391 19.80 9.63 -13.76
CA GLU A 391 20.95 9.92 -14.61
C GLU A 391 20.79 9.27 -16.00
N ARG A 392 20.49 7.97 -16.05
CA ARG A 392 20.31 7.27 -17.34
C ARG A 392 19.15 7.85 -18.14
N VAL A 393 18.01 8.13 -17.51
CA VAL A 393 16.86 8.75 -18.17
C VAL A 393 17.22 10.13 -18.74
N ALA A 394 18.01 10.93 -18.02
CA ALA A 394 18.47 12.23 -18.52
C ALA A 394 19.29 12.10 -19.81
N VAL A 395 20.22 11.14 -19.87
CA VAL A 395 21.02 10.87 -21.08
C VAL A 395 20.15 10.55 -22.29
N PHE A 396 19.14 9.70 -22.14
CA PHE A 396 18.27 9.34 -23.27
C PHE A 396 17.22 10.41 -23.60
N ALA A 397 16.75 11.17 -22.61
CA ALA A 397 15.87 12.32 -22.84
C ALA A 397 16.59 13.42 -23.65
N GLU A 398 17.87 13.67 -23.33
CA GLU A 398 18.73 14.59 -24.08
C GLU A 398 18.94 14.13 -25.52
N LYS A 399 19.28 12.84 -25.73
CA LYS A 399 19.38 12.25 -27.08
C LYS A 399 18.09 12.39 -27.89
N LEU A 400 16.94 12.29 -27.23
CA LEU A 400 15.62 12.44 -27.86
C LEU A 400 15.22 13.91 -28.08
N GLY A 401 15.93 14.86 -27.47
CA GLY A 401 15.59 16.29 -27.52
C GLY A 401 14.31 16.64 -26.76
N VAL A 402 14.05 15.99 -25.62
CA VAL A 402 12.86 16.26 -24.78
C VAL A 402 13.26 16.67 -23.35
N PRO A 403 12.41 17.42 -22.62
CA PRO A 403 12.65 17.70 -21.21
C PRO A 403 12.77 16.42 -20.39
N ILE A 404 13.63 16.44 -19.36
CA ILE A 404 13.84 15.28 -18.49
C ILE A 404 12.52 14.92 -17.77
N PRO A 405 11.96 13.72 -18.01
CA PRO A 405 10.69 13.32 -17.40
C PRO A 405 10.84 13.00 -15.91
N PRO A 406 9.76 13.10 -15.12
CA PRO A 406 9.76 12.60 -13.74
C PRO A 406 10.02 11.09 -13.70
N VAL A 407 11.02 10.67 -12.90
CA VAL A 407 11.37 9.25 -12.71
C VAL A 407 10.98 8.78 -11.31
N ARG A 408 10.26 7.65 -11.24
CA ARG A 408 9.91 6.97 -9.98
C ARG A 408 10.30 5.50 -9.99
N LEU A 409 10.48 4.94 -8.80
CA LEU A 409 10.65 3.49 -8.64
C LEU A 409 9.31 2.76 -8.71
N SER A 410 9.35 1.56 -9.30
CA SER A 410 8.27 0.61 -9.39
C SER A 410 8.63 -0.69 -8.67
N ASN A 411 7.62 -1.45 -8.29
CA ASN A 411 7.77 -2.81 -7.75
C ASN A 411 6.90 -3.81 -8.53
N ALA A 412 6.65 -3.53 -9.81
CA ALA A 412 5.86 -4.39 -10.68
C ALA A 412 6.50 -5.79 -10.83
N LEU A 413 5.69 -6.85 -10.86
CA LEU A 413 6.21 -8.21 -10.93
C LEU A 413 6.55 -8.66 -12.35
N GLY A 414 5.86 -8.14 -13.37
CA GLY A 414 5.97 -8.62 -14.76
C GLY A 414 6.52 -7.61 -15.78
N ARG A 415 7.05 -6.47 -15.33
CA ARG A 415 7.68 -5.48 -16.23
C ARG A 415 8.86 -4.78 -15.58
N TRP A 416 9.79 -4.31 -16.41
CA TRP A 416 10.98 -3.58 -16.00
C TRP A 416 10.78 -2.07 -15.99
N GLY A 417 9.96 -1.53 -16.89
CA GLY A 417 9.60 -0.12 -16.93
C GLY A 417 8.11 0.12 -17.27
N SER A 418 7.70 1.38 -17.19
CA SER A 418 6.48 1.89 -17.82
C SER A 418 6.50 3.42 -17.89
N CYS A 419 6.16 3.99 -19.04
CA CYS A 419 5.79 5.39 -19.21
C CYS A 419 4.26 5.55 -19.21
N ASN A 420 3.74 6.64 -18.64
CA ASN A 420 2.31 6.96 -18.71
C ASN A 420 2.04 8.15 -19.64
N GLU A 421 0.76 8.41 -19.92
CA GLU A 421 0.31 9.51 -20.80
C GLU A 421 0.74 10.91 -20.33
N ARG A 422 1.15 11.06 -19.05
CA ARG A 422 1.66 12.33 -18.49
C ARG A 422 3.19 12.45 -18.63
N GLY A 423 3.85 11.50 -19.27
CA GLY A 423 5.30 11.46 -19.43
C GLY A 423 6.07 11.08 -18.16
N GLU A 424 5.43 10.47 -17.15
CA GLU A 424 6.16 9.94 -15.98
C GLU A 424 6.69 8.53 -16.27
N ILE A 425 8.00 8.34 -16.09
CA ILE A 425 8.69 7.06 -16.26
C ILE A 425 8.81 6.35 -14.91
N ARG A 426 8.43 5.08 -14.86
CA ARG A 426 8.53 4.23 -13.67
C ARG A 426 9.38 3.00 -13.93
N LEU A 427 10.54 2.91 -13.29
CA LEU A 427 11.48 1.80 -13.46
C LEU A 427 11.49 0.89 -12.25
N ASN A 428 11.52 -0.42 -12.47
CA ASN A 428 11.53 -1.41 -11.40
C ASN A 428 12.85 -1.34 -10.63
N TRP A 429 12.81 -1.18 -9.30
CA TRP A 429 14.04 -1.04 -8.50
C TRP A 429 14.98 -2.25 -8.64
N ARG A 430 14.46 -3.44 -8.99
CA ARG A 430 15.29 -4.63 -9.21
C ARG A 430 16.19 -4.53 -10.45
N LEU A 431 15.90 -3.60 -11.36
CA LEU A 431 16.64 -3.41 -12.61
C LEU A 431 18.10 -2.97 -12.36
N VAL A 432 18.39 -2.35 -11.20
CA VAL A 432 19.75 -1.95 -10.79
C VAL A 432 20.74 -3.13 -10.65
N LYS A 433 20.22 -4.36 -10.65
CA LYS A 433 21.03 -5.58 -10.64
C LYS A 433 21.54 -5.95 -12.03
N ALA A 434 20.84 -5.48 -13.07
CA ALA A 434 21.21 -5.70 -14.45
C ALA A 434 22.41 -4.83 -14.82
N SER A 435 23.16 -5.23 -15.85
CA SER A 435 24.25 -4.41 -16.39
C SER A 435 23.75 -3.05 -16.85
N VAL A 436 24.66 -2.09 -16.94
CA VAL A 436 24.33 -0.75 -17.45
C VAL A 436 23.72 -0.82 -18.85
N ALA A 437 24.18 -1.73 -19.71
CA ALA A 437 23.62 -1.96 -21.04
C ALA A 437 22.15 -2.44 -21.02
N GLU A 438 21.81 -3.33 -20.08
CA GLU A 438 20.43 -3.80 -19.89
C GLU A 438 19.53 -2.69 -19.30
N ILE A 439 20.06 -1.89 -18.36
CA ILE A 439 19.38 -0.72 -17.79
C ILE A 439 19.09 0.29 -18.90
N ASP A 440 20.08 0.62 -19.70
CA ASP A 440 20.02 1.59 -20.79
C ASP A 440 18.99 1.20 -21.85
N TYR A 441 18.92 -0.09 -22.19
CA TYR A 441 17.88 -0.59 -23.08
C TYR A 441 16.48 -0.30 -22.53
N VAL A 442 16.20 -0.66 -21.27
CA VAL A 442 14.89 -0.40 -20.66
C VAL A 442 14.61 1.09 -20.58
N VAL A 443 15.60 1.91 -20.23
CA VAL A 443 15.45 3.36 -20.19
C VAL A 443 15.13 3.93 -21.57
N ALA A 444 15.87 3.54 -22.61
CA ALA A 444 15.62 3.96 -23.99
C ALA A 444 14.21 3.55 -24.46
N HIS A 445 13.74 2.35 -24.09
CA HIS A 445 12.39 1.88 -24.34
C HIS A 445 11.33 2.80 -23.70
N GLU A 446 11.49 3.13 -22.42
CA GLU A 446 10.53 3.99 -21.72
C GLU A 446 10.60 5.45 -22.18
N VAL A 447 11.77 5.94 -22.60
CA VAL A 447 11.94 7.28 -23.15
C VAL A 447 11.30 7.38 -24.54
N ALA A 448 11.41 6.34 -25.38
CA ALA A 448 10.72 6.29 -26.68
C ALA A 448 9.19 6.42 -26.54
N HIS A 449 8.62 5.95 -25.43
CA HIS A 449 7.20 6.12 -25.13
C HIS A 449 6.75 7.57 -24.92
N LEU A 450 7.66 8.52 -24.75
CA LEU A 450 7.33 9.95 -24.72
C LEU A 450 6.90 10.48 -26.10
N LYS A 451 7.28 9.79 -27.18
CA LYS A 451 6.88 10.14 -28.57
C LYS A 451 5.85 9.16 -29.13
N HIS A 452 6.03 7.86 -28.88
CA HIS A 452 5.18 6.81 -29.43
C HIS A 452 4.64 5.91 -28.32
N LEU A 453 3.35 6.05 -27.98
CA LEU A 453 2.72 5.28 -26.90
C LEU A 453 2.49 3.79 -27.24
N ASN A 454 2.51 3.44 -28.53
CA ASN A 454 2.29 2.07 -29.01
C ASN A 454 3.56 1.48 -29.61
N HIS A 455 3.76 0.15 -29.49
CA HIS A 455 4.93 -0.59 -30.00
C HIS A 455 4.92 -0.84 -31.51
N GLY A 456 4.49 0.15 -32.31
CA GLY A 456 4.48 0.08 -33.77
C GLY A 456 5.87 0.20 -34.40
N GLN A 457 5.94 0.29 -35.73
CA GLN A 457 7.20 0.39 -36.46
C GLN A 457 8.01 1.64 -36.05
N ASP A 458 7.36 2.80 -35.98
CA ASP A 458 7.99 4.08 -35.58
C ASP A 458 8.61 4.01 -34.18
N PHE A 459 7.95 3.29 -33.25
CA PHE A 459 8.47 3.09 -31.90
C PHE A 459 9.78 2.31 -31.91
N TRP A 460 9.82 1.18 -32.63
CA TRP A 460 11.03 0.36 -32.67
C TRP A 460 12.17 1.03 -33.46
N GLN A 461 11.86 1.81 -34.50
CA GLN A 461 12.84 2.66 -35.15
C GLN A 461 13.45 3.68 -34.18
N LEU A 462 12.61 4.32 -33.34
CA LEU A 462 13.10 5.26 -32.34
C LEU A 462 13.95 4.58 -31.27
N VAL A 463 13.55 3.40 -30.79
CA VAL A 463 14.36 2.61 -29.84
C VAL A 463 15.73 2.27 -30.45
N ALA A 464 15.76 1.84 -31.71
CA ALA A 464 17.00 1.55 -32.42
C ALA A 464 17.89 2.80 -32.62
N GLN A 465 17.30 3.97 -32.83
CA GLN A 465 18.05 5.24 -32.88
C GLN A 465 18.64 5.62 -31.53
N LEU A 466 17.85 5.50 -30.45
CA LEU A 466 18.29 5.85 -29.10
C LEU A 466 19.35 4.87 -28.57
N TYR A 467 19.18 3.59 -28.84
CA TYR A 467 20.05 2.52 -28.39
C TYR A 467 20.20 1.42 -29.47
N PRO A 468 21.18 1.54 -30.39
CA PRO A 468 21.33 0.64 -31.53
C PRO A 468 21.47 -0.85 -31.19
N ASN A 469 22.10 -1.17 -30.05
CA ASN A 469 22.33 -2.55 -29.61
C ASN A 469 21.19 -3.12 -28.73
N TYR A 470 19.95 -2.62 -28.90
CA TYR A 470 18.83 -2.99 -28.03
C TYR A 470 18.50 -4.48 -28.07
N GLU A 471 18.69 -5.16 -29.19
CA GLU A 471 18.37 -6.59 -29.33
C GLU A 471 19.29 -7.45 -28.44
N THR A 472 20.58 -7.14 -28.41
CA THR A 472 21.55 -7.82 -27.56
C THR A 472 21.25 -7.58 -26.08
N ALA A 473 20.95 -6.35 -25.70
CA ALA A 473 20.60 -5.99 -24.33
C ALA A 473 19.25 -6.58 -23.89
N SER A 474 18.26 -6.62 -24.78
CA SER A 474 16.97 -7.27 -24.52
C SER A 474 17.14 -8.77 -24.33
N ALA A 475 17.95 -9.42 -25.17
CA ALA A 475 18.24 -10.85 -25.03
C ALA A 475 19.01 -11.17 -23.73
N ALA A 476 19.94 -10.30 -23.33
CA ALA A 476 20.64 -10.42 -22.04
C ALA A 476 19.68 -10.25 -20.85
N LEU A 477 18.87 -9.18 -20.87
CA LEU A 477 17.89 -8.90 -19.83
C LEU A 477 16.89 -10.04 -19.69
N ASP A 478 16.42 -10.58 -20.82
CA ASP A 478 15.55 -11.75 -20.81
C ASP A 478 16.25 -12.91 -20.14
N ARG A 479 17.48 -13.28 -20.56
CA ARG A 479 18.24 -14.40 -19.96
C ARG A 479 18.41 -14.24 -18.45
N ASN A 480 18.71 -13.03 -17.98
CA ASN A 480 19.02 -12.75 -16.58
C ASN A 480 17.79 -12.36 -15.74
N ASP A 481 16.60 -12.17 -16.32
CA ASP A 481 15.37 -11.78 -15.62
C ASP A 481 15.10 -12.61 -14.34
N PRO A 482 15.27 -13.95 -14.34
CA PRO A 482 15.06 -14.76 -13.14
C PRO A 482 16.00 -14.38 -12.00
N LEU A 483 17.28 -14.11 -12.30
CA LEU A 483 18.29 -13.71 -11.32
C LEU A 483 17.90 -12.39 -10.65
N TYR A 484 17.50 -11.40 -11.45
CA TYR A 484 17.18 -10.07 -10.94
C TYR A 484 15.89 -10.04 -10.12
N ARG A 485 14.89 -10.85 -10.50
CA ARG A 485 13.58 -10.89 -9.83
C ARG A 485 13.54 -11.64 -8.52
N ARG A 486 14.47 -12.57 -8.26
CA ARG A 486 14.39 -13.58 -7.18
C ARG A 486 14.64 -13.08 -5.74
N PHE A 487 14.41 -11.79 -5.49
CA PHE A 487 14.45 -11.16 -4.15
C PHE A 487 13.08 -11.05 -3.49
#